data_AF-A0A9E2QZA1-F1
#
_entry.id   AF-A0A9E2QZA1-F1
#
_cell.length_a   1.000
_cell.length_b   1.000
_cell.length_c   1.000
_cell.angle_alpha   90.00
_cell.angle_beta   90.00
_cell.angle_gamma   90.00
#
_symmetry.space_group_name_H-M   'P 1'
#
loop_
_entity.id
_entity.type
_entity.pdbx_description
1 polymer ?
#
loop_
_entity_poly.entity_id
_entity_poly.type
_entity_poly.pdbx_seq_one_letter_code
_entity_poly.pdbx_strand_id
1 'polypeptide(L)'
;QAFEYAHAYQDLNLKLSSGIFGSTFFMLTGFHGFHVCVGAIMITVVLFRILSGHFTAENHFAFEAAAWYWHFVDVVWLGLYVIVYWL
;
A
#
# COMPACT_ATOMS: atom_id res chain seq x y z
N GLN A 1 2.82 -8.89 4.30
CA GLN A 1 3.23 -8.81 2.89
C GLN A 1 4.51 -9.51 2.51
N ALA A 2 5.71 -8.96 2.73
CA ALA A 2 6.93 -9.60 2.20
C ALA A 2 7.13 -11.05 2.70
N PHE A 3 6.89 -11.28 3.99
CA PHE A 3 6.92 -12.63 4.59
C PHE A 3 5.88 -13.57 3.97
N GLU A 4 4.65 -13.09 3.78
CA GLU A 4 3.56 -13.87 3.17
C GLU A 4 3.89 -14.26 1.73
N TYR A 5 4.47 -13.36 0.94
CA TYR A 5 4.89 -13.69 -0.43
C TYR A 5 6.00 -14.74 -0.45
N ALA A 6 6.95 -14.67 0.49
CA ALA A 6 7.99 -15.69 0.61
C ALA A 6 7.39 -17.06 0.93
N HIS A 7 6.49 -17.12 1.92
CA HIS A 7 5.79 -18.35 2.30
C HIS A 7 4.92 -18.90 1.16
N ALA A 8 4.15 -18.04 0.47
CA ALA A 8 3.32 -18.42 -0.66
C ALA A 8 4.14 -19.04 -1.81
N TYR A 9 5.32 -18.46 -2.08
CA TYR A 9 6.18 -18.92 -3.17
C TYR A 9 6.93 -20.21 -2.83
N GLN A 10 7.44 -20.33 -1.59
CA GLN A 10 8.28 -21.44 -1.15
C GLN A 10 7.48 -22.65 -0.69
N ASP A 11 6.43 -22.43 0.11
CA ASP A 11 5.75 -23.51 0.84
C ASP A 11 4.43 -23.89 0.17
N LEU A 12 3.75 -22.94 -0.49
CA LEU A 12 2.45 -23.18 -1.15
C LEU A 12 2.57 -23.38 -2.67
N ASN A 13 3.77 -23.22 -3.25
CA ASN A 13 4.00 -23.20 -4.71
C ASN A 13 3.06 -22.24 -5.46
N LEU A 14 2.54 -21.21 -4.79
CA LEU A 14 1.72 -20.17 -5.38
C LEU A 14 2.67 -19.13 -5.99
N LYS A 15 2.70 -19.09 -7.31
CA LYS A 15 3.56 -18.22 -8.11
C LYS A 15 2.72 -17.38 -9.04
N LEU A 16 3.30 -16.33 -9.59
CA LEU A 16 2.72 -15.59 -10.71
C LEU A 16 2.34 -16.50 -11.89
N SER A 17 3.03 -17.63 -12.06
CA SER A 17 2.77 -18.63 -13.10
C SER A 17 1.78 -19.73 -12.70
N SER A 18 1.28 -19.76 -11.46
CA SER A 18 0.42 -20.82 -10.94
C SER A 18 -1.05 -20.67 -11.37
N GLY A 19 -1.30 -20.15 -12.58
CA GLY A 19 -2.62 -19.91 -13.15
C GLY A 19 -3.22 -18.54 -12.79
N ILE A 20 -4.50 -18.37 -13.12
CA ILE A 20 -5.22 -17.09 -13.00
C ILE A 20 -5.26 -16.60 -11.56
N PHE A 21 -5.48 -17.48 -10.58
CA PHE A 21 -5.56 -17.08 -9.18
C PHE A 21 -4.22 -16.53 -8.67
N GLY A 22 -3.11 -17.23 -8.90
CA GLY A 22 -1.78 -16.79 -8.47
C GLY A 22 -1.36 -15.48 -9.13
N SER A 23 -1.59 -15.32 -10.44
CA SER A 23 -1.25 -14.08 -11.14
C SER A 23 -2.08 -12.88 -10.67
N THR A 24 -3.40 -13.05 -10.49
CA THR A 24 -4.29 -12.00 -9.99
C THR A 24 -4.00 -11.66 -8.53
N PHE A 25 -3.72 -12.65 -7.67
CA PHE A 25 -3.33 -12.44 -6.28
C PHE A 25 -2.11 -11.52 -6.16
N PHE A 26 -0.99 -11.89 -6.79
CA PHE A 26 0.25 -11.12 -6.70
C PHE A 26 0.15 -9.76 -7.40
N MET A 27 -0.64 -9.65 -8.47
CA MET A 27 -0.82 -8.37 -9.15
C MET A 27 -1.63 -7.39 -8.29
N LEU A 28 -2.78 -7.81 -7.74
CA LEU A 28 -3.63 -6.96 -6.91
C LEU A 28 -2.94 -6.58 -5.59
N THR A 29 -2.45 -7.57 -4.83
CA THR A 29 -1.82 -7.34 -3.53
C THR A 29 -0.44 -6.70 -3.66
N GLY A 30 0.31 -7.01 -4.73
CA GLY A 30 1.63 -6.45 -5.00
C GLY A 30 1.57 -4.99 -5.45
N PHE A 31 0.68 -4.65 -6.39
CA PHE A 31 0.48 -3.26 -6.81
C PHE A 31 -0.07 -2.40 -5.68
N HIS A 32 -0.96 -2.96 -4.86
CA HIS A 32 -1.40 -2.31 -3.65
C HIS A 32 -0.24 -2.06 -2.66
N GLY A 33 0.61 -3.07 -2.42
CA GLY A 33 1.81 -2.90 -1.59
C GLY A 33 2.78 -1.84 -2.11
N PHE A 34 2.88 -1.67 -3.43
CA PHE A 34 3.61 -0.56 -4.04
C PHE A 34 3.00 0.81 -3.67
N HIS A 35 1.68 0.97 -3.72
CA HIS A 35 1.01 2.21 -3.31
C HIS A 35 1.23 2.53 -1.82
N VAL A 36 1.20 1.50 -0.95
CA VAL A 36 1.54 1.67 0.47
C VAL A 36 2.97 2.20 0.63
N CYS A 37 3.94 1.65 -0.11
CA CYS A 37 5.33 2.11 -0.07
C CYS A 37 5.45 3.59 -0.52
N VAL A 38 4.82 3.96 -1.64
CA VAL A 38 4.79 5.35 -2.12
C VAL A 38 4.15 6.27 -1.08
N GLY A 39 3.01 5.88 -0.50
CA GLY A 39 2.35 6.64 0.56
C GLY A 39 3.25 6.84 1.78
N ALA A 40 4.04 5.84 2.16
CA ALA A 40 4.91 5.90 3.33
C ALA A 40 6.06 6.88 3.08
N ILE A 41 6.60 6.88 1.86
CA ILE A 41 7.59 7.87 1.41
C ILE A 41 6.98 9.27 1.45
N MET A 42 5.77 9.47 0.92
CA MET A 42 5.09 10.76 0.93
C MET A 42 4.89 11.30 2.35
N ILE A 43 4.37 10.47 3.27
CA ILE A 43 4.20 10.85 4.68
C ILE A 43 5.55 11.16 5.33
N THR A 44 6.58 10.35 5.07
CA THR A 44 7.94 10.57 5.61
C THR A 44 8.50 11.92 5.16
N VAL A 45 8.39 12.24 3.88
CA VAL A 45 8.82 13.54 3.33
C VAL A 45 8.02 14.69 3.95
N VAL A 46 6.70 14.55 4.06
CA VAL A 46 5.83 15.55 4.69
C VAL A 46 6.20 15.75 6.16
N LEU A 47 6.48 14.68 6.91
CA LEU A 47 6.93 14.75 8.30
C LEU A 47 8.20 15.58 8.43
N PHE A 48 9.23 15.31 7.62
CA PHE A 48 10.46 16.11 7.64
C PHE A 48 10.20 17.58 7.29
N ARG A 49 9.32 17.85 6.32
CA ARG A 49 8.95 19.23 5.96
C ARG A 49 8.18 19.95 7.08
N ILE A 50 7.35 19.24 7.84
CA ILE A 50 6.68 19.78 9.04
C ILE A 50 7.72 20.14 10.10
N LEU A 51 8.67 19.24 10.37
CA LEU A 51 9.74 19.48 11.34
C LEU A 51 10.65 20.66 10.94
N SER A 52 10.82 20.91 9.64
CA SER A 52 11.53 22.10 9.13
C SER A 52 10.69 23.38 9.11
N GLY A 53 9.43 23.35 9.58
CA GLY A 53 8.56 24.53 9.66
C GLY A 53 8.00 25.01 8.31
N HIS A 54 7.97 24.15 7.28
CA HIS A 54 7.52 24.53 5.93
C HIS A 54 5.99 24.64 5.77
N PHE A 55 5.21 24.43 6.82
CA PHE A 55 3.75 24.42 6.76
C PHE A 55 3.16 25.40 7.78
N THR A 56 2.07 26.06 7.38
CA THR A 56 1.25 26.91 8.26
C THR A 56 -0.20 26.43 8.20
N ALA A 57 -1.04 26.87 9.15
CA ALA A 57 -2.46 26.50 9.17
C ALA A 57 -3.22 26.91 7.89
N GLU A 58 -2.72 27.89 7.14
CA GLU A 58 -3.31 28.28 5.84
C GLU A 58 -2.61 27.56 4.66
N ASN A 59 -1.34 27.16 4.80
CA ASN A 59 -0.55 26.52 3.76
C ASN A 59 -0.08 25.12 4.21
N HIS A 60 -1.00 24.15 4.17
CA HIS A 60 -0.79 22.76 4.59
C HIS A 60 -1.34 21.73 3.60
N PHE A 61 -1.66 22.15 2.37
CA PHE A 61 -2.25 21.29 1.34
C PHE A 61 -1.44 20.01 1.07
N ALA A 62 -0.12 20.07 1.03
CA ALA A 62 0.69 18.88 0.76
C ALA A 62 0.59 17.83 1.89
N PHE A 63 0.38 18.26 3.13
CA PHE A 63 0.09 17.35 4.24
C PHE A 63 -1.30 16.71 4.06
N GLU A 64 -2.30 17.53 3.75
CA GLU A 64 -3.67 17.04 3.56
C GLU A 64 -3.74 16.05 2.39
N ALA A 65 -3.10 16.35 1.27
CA ALA A 65 -3.05 15.47 0.10
C ALA A 65 -2.35 14.14 0.41
N ALA A 66 -1.25 14.15 1.18
CA ALA A 66 -0.58 12.92 1.60
C ALA A 66 -1.44 12.08 2.55
N ALA A 67 -2.17 12.73 3.47
CA ALA A 67 -3.12 12.05 4.36
C ALA A 67 -4.28 11.42 3.58
N TRP A 68 -4.89 12.14 2.64
CA TRP A 68 -5.94 11.62 1.77
C TRP A 68 -5.46 10.46 0.91
N TYR A 69 -4.25 10.55 0.35
CA TYR A 69 -3.65 9.44 -0.39
C TYR A 69 -3.52 8.20 0.50
N TRP A 70 -3.02 8.35 1.73
CA TRP A 70 -2.86 7.23 2.65
C TRP A 70 -4.18 6.58 3.03
N HIS A 71 -5.19 7.38 3.37
CA HIS A 71 -6.53 6.88 3.69
C HIS A 71 -7.19 6.19 2.50
N PHE A 72 -7.01 6.71 1.29
CA PHE A 72 -7.52 6.06 0.09
C PHE A 72 -6.89 4.68 -0.10
N VAL A 73 -5.57 4.57 0.07
CA VAL A 73 -4.87 3.28 0.00
C VAL A 73 -5.43 2.33 1.07
N ASP A 74 -5.59 2.77 2.32
CA ASP A 74 -6.17 1.93 3.40
C ASP A 74 -7.56 1.37 3.04
N VAL A 75 -8.45 2.21 2.51
CA VAL A 75 -9.80 1.78 2.07
C VAL A 75 -9.74 0.72 0.97
N VAL A 76 -8.83 0.88 0.00
CA VAL A 76 -8.62 -0.14 -1.06
C VAL A 76 -8.15 -1.46 -0.45
N TRP A 77 -7.32 -1.42 0.59
CA TRP A 77 -6.84 -2.62 1.26
C TRP A 77 -7.97 -3.40 1.94
N LEU A 78 -8.88 -2.70 2.63
CA LEU A 78 -10.04 -3.34 3.25
C LEU A 78 -10.89 -4.09 2.21
N GLY A 79 -11.10 -3.48 1.04
CA GLY A 79 -11.80 -4.13 -0.08
C GLY A 79 -11.07 -5.36 -0.61
N LEU A 80 -9.75 -5.25 -0.85
CA LEU A 80 -8.93 -6.37 -1.29
C LEU A 80 -8.92 -7.50 -0.26
N TYR A 81 -8.87 -7.18 1.03
CA TYR A 81 -8.85 -8.19 2.09
C TYR A 81 -10.10 -9.06 2.06
N VAL A 82 -11.28 -8.43 1.93
CA VAL A 82 -12.56 -9.16 1.81
C VAL A 82 -12.59 -10.04 0.57
N ILE A 83 -12.13 -9.55 -0.59
CA ILE A 83 -12.19 -10.29 -1.86
C ILE A 83 -11.19 -11.44 -1.92
N VAL A 84 -9.99 -11.26 -1.37
CA VAL A 84 -8.88 -12.22 -1.54
C VAL A 84 -8.80 -13.25 -0.42
N TYR A 85 -9.15 -12.87 0.82
CA TYR A 85 -9.00 -13.75 1.98
C TYR A 85 -10.32 -14.24 2.56
N TRP A 86 -11.40 -13.47 2.45
CA TRP A 86 -12.69 -13.85 3.03
C TRP A 86 -13.55 -14.64 2.04
N LEU A 87 -13.75 -14.08 0.84
CA LEU A 87 -14.56 -14.68 -0.23
C LEU A 87 -13.77 -15.74 -1.01
#